data_AF-A0A969LAZ4-F1
#
_entry.id   AF-A0A969LAZ4-F1
#
_cell.length_a   1.000
_cell.length_b   1.000
_cell.length_c   1.000
_cell.angle_alpha   90.00
_cell.angle_beta   90.00
_cell.angle_gamma   90.00
#
_symmetry.space_group_name_H-M   'P 1'
#
loop_
_entity.id
_entity.type
_entity.pdbx_description
1 polymer ?
#
loop_
_entity_poly.entity_id
_entity_poly.type
_entity_poly.pdbx_seq_one_letter_code
_entity_poly.pdbx_strand_id
1 'polypeptide(L)'
;MRVWTIQAEQQWVDLQKHGVLRRSLAQVYSFFLPAYTWMDEQMQQRLRVEKPLDAAPLWFWYQWDGVLRRRPDLRFSGHLPPGTTGVRMECEIVDARLLLSDFYLWCSVLNGWYIPISLDDQAMFDAEADQYVTETGQSVDRATVSLRVPLLEQYSYPPHLRTRIIASWQRVFDLDWAVPGITDAREQKAIQATAWELRLADVITVHTFVAR
;
A
#
# COMPACT_ATOMS: atom_id res chain seq x y z
N MET A 1 3.61 -18.27 -4.39
CA MET A 1 4.41 -17.04 -4.50
C MET A 1 5.15 -16.78 -3.20
N ARG A 2 6.47 -16.55 -3.29
CA ARG A 2 7.32 -16.21 -2.15
C ARG A 2 7.15 -14.74 -1.77
N VAL A 3 6.77 -14.48 -0.52
CA VAL A 3 6.61 -13.13 0.03
C VAL A 3 7.13 -13.07 1.47
N TRP A 4 7.31 -11.88 2.02
CA TRP A 4 7.74 -11.65 3.40
C TRP A 4 6.80 -10.70 4.12
N THR A 5 6.58 -10.89 5.41
CA THR A 5 5.89 -9.89 6.24
C THR A 5 6.65 -9.66 7.53
N ILE A 6 6.56 -8.43 8.06
CA ILE A 6 7.16 -8.07 9.33
C ILE A 6 6.02 -7.75 10.30
N GLN A 7 6.04 -8.41 11.46
CA GLN A 7 4.99 -8.32 12.46
C GLN A 7 5.61 -8.19 13.85
N ALA A 8 4.90 -7.61 14.82
CA ALA A 8 5.37 -7.67 16.21
C ALA A 8 5.30 -9.13 16.70
N GLU A 9 6.16 -9.48 17.65
CA GLU A 9 6.26 -10.85 18.18
C GLU A 9 4.91 -11.42 18.63
N GLN A 10 4.04 -10.59 19.22
CA GLN A 10 2.70 -11.02 19.64
C GLN A 10 1.86 -11.59 18.48
N GLN A 11 1.95 -11.02 17.27
CA GLN A 11 1.19 -11.54 16.13
C GLN A 11 1.72 -12.89 15.63
N TRP A 12 2.99 -13.18 15.85
CA TRP A 12 3.54 -14.50 15.59
C TRP A 12 2.98 -15.53 16.58
N VAL A 13 2.94 -15.18 17.87
CA VAL A 13 2.33 -16.03 18.90
C VAL A 13 0.85 -16.28 18.58
N ASP A 14 0.11 -15.25 18.19
CA ASP A 14 -1.30 -15.37 17.81
C ASP A 14 -1.48 -16.27 16.57
N LEU A 15 -0.61 -16.13 15.56
CA LEU A 15 -0.62 -16.99 14.37
C LEU A 15 -0.36 -18.46 14.73
N GLN A 16 0.60 -18.75 15.62
CA GLN A 16 0.88 -20.11 16.08
C GLN A 16 -0.30 -20.72 16.83
N LYS A 17 -0.95 -19.91 17.69
CA LYS A 17 -2.08 -20.34 18.52
C LYS A 17 -3.34 -20.61 17.70
N HIS A 18 -3.64 -19.74 16.74
CA HIS A 18 -4.91 -19.75 16.01
C HIS A 18 -4.80 -20.38 14.61
N GLY A 19 -3.59 -20.63 14.11
CA GLY A 19 -3.34 -21.14 12.77
C GLY A 19 -3.60 -20.14 11.64
N VAL A 20 -4.17 -18.97 11.96
CA VAL A 20 -4.47 -17.89 11.02
C VAL A 20 -4.28 -16.54 11.68
N LEU A 21 -3.69 -15.60 10.93
CA LEU A 21 -3.56 -14.20 11.30
C LEU A 21 -4.39 -13.36 10.33
N ARG A 22 -5.26 -12.51 10.88
CA ARG A 22 -6.08 -11.54 10.15
C ARG A 22 -5.89 -10.17 10.76
N ARG A 23 -6.00 -9.12 9.93
CA ARG A 23 -6.08 -7.73 10.40
C ARG A 23 -7.51 -7.26 10.36
N SER A 24 -7.87 -6.35 11.24
CA SER A 24 -9.17 -5.69 11.24
C SER A 24 -9.03 -4.24 10.79
N LEU A 25 -10.03 -3.72 10.08
CA LEU A 25 -10.07 -2.29 9.73
C LEU A 25 -10.09 -1.41 10.98
N ALA A 26 -10.59 -1.92 12.12
CA ALA A 26 -10.55 -1.22 13.41
C ALA A 26 -9.12 -0.95 13.92
N GLN A 27 -8.11 -1.65 13.39
CA GLN A 27 -6.70 -1.46 13.74
C GLN A 27 -6.00 -0.46 12.80
N VAL A 28 -6.67 -0.03 11.72
CA VAL A 28 -6.14 0.95 10.77
C VAL A 28 -6.39 2.34 11.32
N TYR A 29 -5.38 3.21 11.23
CA TYR A 29 -5.56 4.61 11.58
C TYR A 29 -6.71 5.22 10.78
N SER A 30 -7.60 5.96 11.44
CA SER A 30 -8.85 6.46 10.83
C SER A 30 -8.63 7.25 9.54
N PHE A 31 -7.52 7.99 9.45
CA PHE A 31 -7.14 8.74 8.25
C PHE A 31 -6.71 7.89 7.06
N PHE A 32 -6.27 6.64 7.28
CA PHE A 32 -5.96 5.69 6.21
C PHE A 32 -7.14 4.80 5.82
N LEU A 33 -8.26 4.85 6.56
CA LEU A 33 -9.41 3.98 6.31
C LEU A 33 -9.88 4.03 4.85
N PRO A 34 -10.07 5.19 4.20
CA PRO A 34 -10.59 5.17 2.84
C PRO A 34 -9.61 4.58 1.81
N ALA A 35 -8.31 4.81 1.96
CA ALA A 35 -7.31 4.17 1.11
C ALA A 35 -7.33 2.65 1.29
N TYR A 36 -7.41 2.18 2.55
CA TYR A 36 -7.52 0.75 2.86
C TYR A 36 -8.82 0.14 2.36
N THR A 37 -9.95 0.86 2.44
CA THR A 37 -11.23 0.45 1.86
C THR A 37 -11.11 0.34 0.34
N TRP A 38 -10.51 1.34 -0.32
CA TRP A 38 -10.27 1.28 -1.77
C TRP A 38 -9.39 0.08 -2.14
N MET A 39 -8.29 -0.17 -1.42
CA MET A 39 -7.44 -1.34 -1.66
C MET A 39 -8.21 -2.66 -1.46
N ASP A 40 -9.05 -2.73 -0.43
CA ASP A 40 -9.89 -3.88 -0.17
C ASP A 40 -10.93 -4.13 -1.28
N GLU A 41 -11.54 -3.07 -1.84
CA GLU A 41 -12.41 -3.17 -3.02
C GLU A 41 -11.64 -3.69 -4.24
N GLN A 42 -10.40 -3.23 -4.44
CA GLN A 42 -9.53 -3.75 -5.50
C GLN A 42 -9.19 -5.22 -5.30
N MET A 43 -8.95 -5.65 -4.06
CA MET A 43 -8.77 -7.06 -3.72
C MET A 43 -10.03 -7.88 -4.03
N GLN A 44 -11.22 -7.41 -3.65
CA GLN A 44 -12.49 -8.09 -3.95
C GLN A 44 -12.76 -8.24 -5.44
N GLN A 45 -12.39 -7.24 -6.25
CA GLN A 45 -12.58 -7.27 -7.69
C GLN A 45 -11.59 -8.20 -8.42
N ARG A 46 -10.36 -8.31 -7.91
CA ARG A 46 -9.24 -8.96 -8.63
C ARG A 46 -8.93 -10.36 -8.10
N LEU A 47 -9.16 -10.61 -6.82
CA LEU A 47 -8.87 -11.89 -6.19
C LEU A 47 -10.07 -12.84 -6.34
N ARG A 48 -9.76 -14.11 -6.65
CA ARG A 48 -10.77 -15.16 -6.84
C ARG A 48 -11.02 -15.95 -5.56
N VAL A 49 -10.95 -15.29 -4.42
CA VAL A 49 -11.14 -15.90 -3.11
C VAL A 49 -12.13 -15.08 -2.31
N GLU A 50 -12.90 -15.77 -1.48
CA GLU A 50 -13.88 -15.11 -0.61
C GLU A 50 -13.15 -14.31 0.47
N LYS A 51 -13.56 -13.06 0.64
CA LYS A 51 -13.09 -12.20 1.71
C LYS A 51 -13.63 -12.71 3.06
N PRO A 52 -12.78 -13.05 4.04
CA PRO A 52 -13.24 -13.31 5.40
C PRO A 52 -13.89 -12.06 6.02
N LEU A 53 -14.90 -12.27 6.85
CA LEU A 53 -15.59 -11.19 7.57
C LEU A 53 -14.59 -10.35 8.38
N ASP A 54 -14.76 -9.02 8.32
CA ASP A 54 -13.94 -8.01 9.02
C ASP A 54 -12.43 -8.02 8.69
N ALA A 55 -12.00 -8.76 7.68
CA ALA A 55 -10.61 -8.76 7.26
C ALA A 55 -10.23 -7.46 6.53
N ALA A 56 -9.15 -6.85 7.00
CA ALA A 56 -8.45 -5.77 6.31
C ALA A 56 -7.27 -6.33 5.51
N PRO A 57 -6.76 -5.59 4.51
CA PRO A 57 -5.52 -5.91 3.82
C PRO A 57 -4.36 -6.15 4.81
N LEU A 58 -3.81 -7.37 4.80
CA LEU A 58 -2.55 -7.72 5.45
C LEU A 58 -1.42 -7.59 4.44
N TRP A 59 -0.40 -6.81 4.79
CA TRP A 59 0.69 -6.44 3.89
C TRP A 59 1.86 -7.40 3.94
N PHE A 60 2.44 -7.62 2.77
CA PHE A 60 3.63 -8.40 2.53
C PHE A 60 4.53 -7.65 1.53
N TRP A 61 5.81 -7.99 1.55
CA TRP A 61 6.77 -7.66 0.53
C TRP A 61 6.89 -8.84 -0.44
N TYR A 62 6.64 -8.59 -1.72
CA TYR A 62 7.07 -9.51 -2.79
C TYR A 62 8.50 -9.17 -3.23
N GLN A 63 8.79 -7.87 -3.28
CA GLN A 63 10.08 -7.31 -3.64
C GLN A 63 10.34 -6.06 -2.81
N TRP A 64 11.23 -6.11 -1.82
CA TRP A 64 11.45 -4.96 -0.93
C TRP A 64 12.19 -3.79 -1.59
N ASP A 65 13.31 -4.06 -2.26
CA ASP A 65 14.17 -3.04 -2.89
C ASP A 65 14.76 -3.57 -4.20
N GLY A 66 13.89 -3.73 -5.20
CA GLY A 66 14.26 -4.36 -6.47
C GLY A 66 14.50 -5.88 -6.37
N VAL A 67 14.64 -6.51 -7.52
CA VAL A 67 14.68 -7.98 -7.68
C VAL A 67 15.88 -8.62 -6.97
N LEU A 68 16.97 -7.86 -6.80
CA LEU A 68 18.17 -8.30 -6.09
C LEU A 68 17.99 -8.28 -4.56
N ARG A 69 16.99 -7.56 -4.04
CA ARG A 69 16.70 -7.46 -2.60
C ARG A 69 15.22 -7.66 -2.33
N ARG A 70 14.70 -8.82 -2.75
CA ARG A 70 13.29 -9.17 -2.51
C ARG A 70 12.93 -9.26 -1.02
N ARG A 71 13.85 -9.81 -0.23
CA ARG A 71 13.69 -9.99 1.23
C ARG A 71 13.97 -8.67 1.97
N PRO A 72 13.06 -8.20 2.83
CA PRO A 72 13.27 -6.97 3.62
C PRO A 72 14.52 -7.01 4.49
N ASP A 73 15.33 -5.95 4.46
CA ASP A 73 16.46 -5.75 5.36
C ASP A 73 15.99 -5.21 6.72
N LEU A 74 16.29 -5.96 7.77
CA LEU A 74 15.88 -5.65 9.15
C LEU A 74 16.76 -4.59 9.81
N ARG A 75 17.81 -4.14 9.13
CA ARG A 75 18.64 -3.01 9.56
C ARG A 75 18.01 -1.65 9.22
N PHE A 76 16.99 -1.64 8.36
CA PHE A 76 16.26 -0.44 7.98
C PHE A 76 15.25 -0.05 9.09
N SER A 77 15.10 1.25 9.33
CA SER A 77 14.14 1.78 10.32
C SER A 77 12.73 1.89 9.72
N GLY A 78 11.71 1.93 10.59
CA GLY A 78 10.32 2.14 10.16
C GLY A 78 9.50 0.87 9.91
N HIS A 79 10.09 -0.33 10.03
CA HIS A 79 9.33 -1.59 9.99
C HIS A 79 8.41 -1.75 11.22
N LEU A 80 8.92 -1.38 12.39
CA LEU A 80 8.25 -1.40 13.69
C LEU A 80 8.82 -0.26 14.56
N PRO A 81 8.13 0.16 15.64
CA PRO A 81 8.67 1.15 16.57
C PRO A 81 10.03 0.71 17.14
N PRO A 82 11.02 1.62 17.27
CA PRO A 82 12.34 1.29 17.80
C PRO A 82 12.28 0.55 19.14
N GLY A 83 13.14 -0.47 19.30
CA GLY A 83 13.17 -1.31 20.50
C GLY A 83 12.10 -2.40 20.57
N THR A 84 11.15 -2.45 19.61
CA THR A 84 10.13 -3.50 19.56
C THR A 84 10.73 -4.81 19.05
N THR A 85 10.44 -5.92 19.74
CA THR A 85 10.73 -7.26 19.23
C THR A 85 9.75 -7.60 18.10
N GLY A 86 10.31 -7.88 16.93
CA GLY A 86 9.56 -8.24 15.73
C GLY A 86 9.99 -9.58 15.17
N VAL A 87 9.15 -10.12 14.28
CA VAL A 87 9.49 -11.25 13.43
C VAL A 87 9.39 -10.84 11.96
N ARG A 88 10.32 -11.32 11.15
CA ARG A 88 10.16 -11.38 9.69
C ARG A 88 9.80 -12.80 9.32
N MET A 89 8.62 -12.99 8.77
CA MET A 89 8.14 -14.27 8.26
C MET A 89 8.37 -14.32 6.76
N GLU A 90 8.94 -15.41 6.29
CA GLU A 90 8.97 -15.79 4.88
C GLU A 90 7.84 -16.78 4.61
N CYS A 91 7.01 -16.48 3.61
CA CYS A 91 5.79 -17.22 3.33
C CYS A 91 5.71 -17.66 1.87
N GLU A 92 5.07 -18.79 1.62
CA GLU A 92 4.68 -19.24 0.29
C GLU A 92 3.14 -19.25 0.19
N ILE A 93 2.59 -18.22 -0.45
CA ILE A 93 1.15 -18.02 -0.59
C ILE A 93 0.77 -18.20 -2.05
N VAL A 94 -0.28 -18.95 -2.34
CA VAL A 94 -0.80 -19.10 -3.71
C VAL A 94 -1.14 -17.73 -4.30
N ASP A 95 -0.81 -17.52 -5.57
CA ASP A 95 -1.00 -16.27 -6.29
C ASP A 95 -2.45 -15.75 -6.24
N ALA A 96 -3.44 -16.64 -6.31
CA ALA A 96 -4.86 -16.31 -6.24
C ALA A 96 -5.29 -15.62 -4.93
N ARG A 97 -4.46 -15.66 -3.88
CA ARG A 97 -4.70 -14.99 -2.58
C ARG A 97 -3.93 -13.68 -2.42
N LEU A 98 -3.10 -13.29 -3.39
CA LEU A 98 -2.25 -12.10 -3.29
C LEU A 98 -2.58 -11.09 -4.39
N LEU A 99 -2.79 -9.84 -4.00
CA LEU A 99 -2.80 -8.71 -4.93
C LEU A 99 -1.48 -7.97 -4.82
N LEU A 100 -0.68 -7.96 -5.90
CA LEU A 100 0.57 -7.21 -5.95
C LEU A 100 0.31 -5.74 -6.29
N SER A 101 1.08 -4.84 -5.69
CA SER A 101 1.04 -3.40 -5.98
C SER A 101 2.42 -2.75 -5.87
N ASP A 102 2.63 -1.68 -6.62
CA ASP A 102 3.79 -0.81 -6.49
C ASP A 102 3.73 -0.04 -5.16
N PHE A 103 4.75 -0.23 -4.31
CA PHE A 103 4.80 0.35 -2.97
C PHE A 103 4.88 1.88 -2.99
N TYR A 104 5.65 2.46 -3.94
CA TYR A 104 5.81 3.91 -4.01
C TYR A 104 4.57 4.58 -4.57
N LEU A 105 3.93 4.00 -5.59
CA LEU A 105 2.69 4.52 -6.13
C LEU A 105 1.52 4.40 -5.14
N TRP A 106 1.54 3.39 -4.26
CA TRP A 106 0.57 3.27 -3.18
C TRP A 106 0.58 4.49 -2.23
N CYS A 107 1.74 5.13 -2.04
CA CYS A 107 1.81 6.39 -1.27
C CYS A 107 0.93 7.48 -1.88
N SER A 108 0.77 7.53 -3.21
CA SER A 108 -0.16 8.47 -3.85
C SER A 108 -1.61 8.18 -3.46
N VAL A 109 -2.00 6.91 -3.34
CA VAL A 109 -3.35 6.53 -2.88
C VAL A 109 -3.57 6.94 -1.43
N LEU A 110 -2.58 6.70 -0.56
CA LEU A 110 -2.65 7.10 0.85
C LEU A 110 -2.84 8.61 1.04
N ASN A 111 -2.24 9.41 0.15
CA ASN A 111 -2.28 10.87 0.21
C ASN A 111 -3.36 11.50 -0.68
N GLY A 112 -4.13 10.72 -1.43
CA GLY A 112 -5.13 11.26 -2.34
C GLY A 112 -4.55 11.95 -3.58
N TRP A 113 -3.32 11.62 -3.99
CA TRP A 113 -2.60 12.27 -5.08
C TRP A 113 -2.89 11.65 -6.44
N TYR A 114 -2.76 12.47 -7.47
CA TYR A 114 -2.78 12.03 -8.87
C TYR A 114 -1.52 11.23 -9.21
N ILE A 115 -1.68 10.12 -9.94
CA ILE A 115 -0.56 9.35 -10.49
C ILE A 115 -0.49 9.66 -11.99
N PRO A 116 0.44 10.51 -12.46
CA PRO A 116 0.47 10.94 -13.85
C PRO A 116 0.95 9.83 -14.80
N ILE A 117 0.53 9.87 -16.08
CA ILE A 117 1.08 8.95 -17.11
C ILE A 117 2.42 9.40 -17.68
N SER A 118 2.74 10.69 -17.55
CA SER A 118 3.97 11.33 -18.01
C SER A 118 4.19 12.62 -17.24
N LEU A 119 5.38 13.20 -17.32
CA LEU A 119 5.64 14.51 -16.70
C LEU A 119 4.80 15.63 -17.34
N ASP A 120 4.47 15.52 -18.63
CA ASP A 120 3.58 16.45 -19.30
C ASP A 120 2.14 16.33 -18.76
N ASP A 121 1.66 15.11 -18.51
CA ASP A 121 0.35 14.88 -17.90
C ASP A 121 0.28 15.41 -16.46
N GLN A 122 1.37 15.28 -15.70
CA GLN A 122 1.49 15.92 -14.39
C GLN A 122 1.37 17.45 -14.52
N ALA A 123 2.14 18.06 -15.42
CA ALA A 123 2.12 19.51 -15.61
C ALA A 123 0.74 20.02 -16.05
N MET A 124 0.04 19.29 -16.92
CA MET A 124 -1.33 19.62 -17.32
C MET A 124 -2.32 19.52 -16.16
N PHE A 125 -2.24 18.45 -15.35
CA PHE A 125 -3.07 18.29 -14.16
C PHE A 125 -2.84 19.42 -13.15
N ASP A 126 -1.58 19.80 -12.92
CA ASP A 126 -1.23 20.87 -12.00
C ASP A 126 -1.70 22.24 -12.50
N ALA A 127 -1.54 22.53 -13.79
CA ALA A 127 -2.03 23.78 -14.38
C ALA A 127 -3.56 23.93 -14.24
N GLU A 128 -4.32 22.85 -14.50
CA GLU A 128 -5.77 22.84 -14.36
C GLU A 128 -6.20 23.01 -12.90
N ALA A 129 -5.50 22.35 -11.97
CA ALA A 129 -5.73 22.54 -10.55
C ALA A 129 -5.41 23.96 -10.08
N ASP A 130 -4.37 24.61 -10.60
CA ASP A 130 -4.00 25.99 -10.26
C ASP A 130 -5.00 27.00 -10.81
N GLN A 131 -5.51 26.74 -12.02
CA GLN A 131 -6.57 27.53 -12.61
C GLN A 131 -7.83 27.48 -11.75
N TYR A 132 -8.22 26.30 -11.27
CA TYR A 132 -9.37 26.15 -10.37
C TYR A 132 -9.21 26.95 -9.06
N VAL A 133 -8.02 26.91 -8.44
CA VAL A 133 -7.73 27.71 -7.23
C VAL A 133 -7.85 29.20 -7.53
N THR A 134 -7.31 29.63 -8.67
CA THR A 134 -7.34 31.03 -9.10
C THR A 134 -8.78 31.52 -9.34
N GLU A 135 -9.61 30.71 -9.98
CA GLU A 135 -10.99 31.07 -10.33
C GLU A 135 -11.95 31.02 -9.14
N THR A 136 -11.76 30.07 -8.22
CA THR A 136 -12.72 29.82 -7.13
C THR A 136 -12.26 30.32 -5.77
N GLY A 137 -10.97 30.63 -5.62
CA GLY A 137 -10.35 30.91 -4.32
C GLY A 137 -10.29 29.71 -3.38
N GLN A 138 -10.71 28.51 -3.82
CA GLN A 138 -10.66 27.29 -3.02
C GLN A 138 -9.26 26.68 -3.11
N SER A 139 -8.55 26.63 -1.98
CA SER A 139 -7.20 26.05 -1.91
C SER A 139 -7.22 24.55 -2.18
N VAL A 140 -6.51 24.07 -3.20
CA VAL A 140 -6.21 22.64 -3.37
C VAL A 140 -5.06 22.25 -2.46
N ASP A 141 -5.25 21.22 -1.63
CA ASP A 141 -4.17 20.72 -0.79
C ASP A 141 -3.22 19.86 -1.63
N ARG A 142 -2.09 20.47 -1.99
CA ARG A 142 -0.99 19.81 -2.72
C ARG A 142 0.14 19.35 -1.80
N ALA A 143 0.15 19.77 -0.54
CA ALA A 143 1.37 19.86 0.25
C ALA A 143 1.33 19.07 1.57
N THR A 144 0.20 18.54 2.02
CA THR A 144 0.15 17.95 3.36
C THR A 144 0.59 16.48 3.40
N VAL A 145 1.92 16.27 3.37
CA VAL A 145 2.60 15.04 3.82
C VAL A 145 2.61 14.93 5.37
N SER A 146 2.14 15.94 6.09
CA SER A 146 2.17 15.95 7.55
C SER A 146 0.78 15.79 8.16
N LEU A 147 0.36 14.54 8.33
CA LEU A 147 -0.57 14.13 9.39
C LEU A 147 -1.88 14.92 9.48
N ARG A 148 -2.88 14.72 8.58
CA ARG A 148 -4.31 14.86 8.92
C ARG A 148 -5.26 14.62 7.72
N VAL A 149 -6.18 13.67 7.95
CA VAL A 149 -7.59 13.60 7.48
C VAL A 149 -7.86 13.01 6.07
N PRO A 150 -8.91 12.17 5.91
CA PRO A 150 -9.03 11.17 4.85
C PRO A 150 -9.59 11.70 3.50
N LEU A 151 -9.31 10.90 2.46
CA LEU A 151 -9.75 10.98 1.06
C LEU A 151 -11.05 11.77 0.81
N LEU A 152 -10.87 12.85 0.04
CA LEU A 152 -11.74 13.36 -1.02
C LEU A 152 -13.10 13.96 -0.66
N GLU A 153 -13.70 13.70 0.51
CA GLU A 153 -14.92 14.43 0.92
C GLU A 153 -14.60 15.80 1.54
N GLN A 154 -13.38 16.00 2.03
CA GLN A 154 -12.97 17.24 2.71
C GLN A 154 -11.90 18.06 1.99
N TYR A 155 -11.44 17.64 0.80
CA TYR A 155 -10.34 18.28 0.07
C TYR A 155 -10.72 18.66 -1.37
N SER A 156 -11.11 19.92 -1.52
CA SER A 156 -10.65 20.95 -2.47
C SER A 156 -10.55 20.73 -3.99
N TYR A 157 -10.42 19.52 -4.51
CA TYR A 157 -10.40 19.31 -5.96
C TYR A 157 -11.82 19.29 -6.52
N PRO A 158 -12.09 19.90 -7.69
CA PRO A 158 -13.38 19.80 -8.35
C PRO A 158 -13.69 18.34 -8.76
N PRO A 159 -14.98 17.97 -8.92
CA PRO A 159 -15.39 16.58 -9.17
C PRO A 159 -14.65 15.86 -10.31
N HIS A 160 -14.34 16.57 -11.39
CA HIS A 160 -13.63 16.00 -12.54
C HIS A 160 -12.16 15.66 -12.20
N LEU A 161 -11.45 16.52 -11.45
CA LEU A 161 -10.09 16.22 -10.98
C LEU A 161 -10.08 15.08 -9.97
N ARG A 162 -11.07 15.01 -9.06
CA ARG A 162 -11.21 13.85 -8.14
C ARG A 162 -11.39 12.53 -8.90
N THR A 163 -12.21 12.55 -9.96
CA THR A 163 -12.43 11.37 -10.81
C THR A 163 -11.12 10.93 -11.48
N ARG A 164 -10.34 11.89 -12.00
CA ARG A 164 -9.01 11.60 -12.59
C ARG A 164 -8.02 11.07 -11.57
N ILE A 165 -8.00 11.61 -10.35
CA ILE A 165 -7.19 11.11 -9.23
C ILE A 165 -7.53 9.64 -8.95
N ILE A 166 -8.80 9.31 -8.67
CA ILE A 166 -9.18 7.94 -8.33
C ILE A 166 -8.90 6.98 -9.50
N ALA A 167 -9.20 7.40 -10.73
CA ALA A 167 -8.91 6.59 -11.93
C ALA A 167 -7.41 6.33 -12.09
N SER A 168 -6.57 7.31 -11.74
CA SER A 168 -5.10 7.19 -11.83
C SER A 168 -4.53 6.12 -10.90
N TRP A 169 -5.18 5.84 -9.77
CA TRP A 169 -4.71 4.86 -8.79
C TRP A 169 -4.66 3.44 -9.31
N GLN A 170 -5.40 3.11 -10.37
CA GLN A 170 -5.30 1.80 -11.02
C GLN A 170 -3.88 1.46 -11.50
N ARG A 171 -3.04 2.48 -11.75
CA ARG A 171 -1.64 2.30 -12.16
C ARG A 171 -0.77 1.65 -11.10
N VAL A 172 -1.17 1.69 -9.83
CA VAL A 172 -0.50 0.98 -8.72
C VAL A 172 -0.38 -0.53 -9.00
N PHE A 173 -1.28 -1.10 -9.81
CA PHE A 173 -1.28 -2.52 -10.16
C PHE A 173 -0.56 -2.84 -11.48
N ASP A 174 -0.17 -1.83 -12.25
CA ASP A 174 0.59 -2.02 -13.49
C ASP A 174 2.09 -2.06 -13.19
N LEU A 175 2.55 -3.24 -12.79
CA LEU A 175 3.94 -3.46 -12.36
C LEU A 175 4.94 -3.47 -13.51
N ASP A 176 4.46 -3.57 -14.75
CA ASP A 176 5.30 -3.56 -15.96
C ASP A 176 5.41 -2.15 -16.56
N TRP A 177 4.54 -1.23 -16.14
CA TRP A 177 4.62 0.18 -16.49
C TRP A 177 5.76 0.89 -15.74
N ALA A 178 6.56 1.60 -16.53
CA ALA A 178 7.72 2.37 -16.09
C ALA A 178 7.77 3.70 -16.85
N VAL A 179 7.96 4.80 -16.11
CA VAL A 179 8.12 6.14 -16.68
C VAL A 179 9.19 6.86 -15.88
N PRO A 180 10.31 7.26 -16.51
CA PRO A 180 11.37 7.99 -15.83
C PRO A 180 10.84 9.21 -15.07
N GLY A 181 11.19 9.30 -13.78
CA GLY A 181 10.74 10.38 -12.90
C GLY A 181 9.36 10.17 -12.25
N ILE A 182 8.64 9.09 -12.60
CA ILE A 182 7.34 8.75 -11.99
C ILE A 182 7.40 7.37 -11.33
N THR A 183 7.85 6.34 -12.04
CA THR A 183 7.93 4.99 -11.50
C THR A 183 9.01 4.16 -12.21
N ASP A 184 9.68 3.30 -11.46
CA ASP A 184 10.83 2.54 -11.93
C ASP A 184 10.43 1.30 -12.76
N ALA A 185 11.40 0.71 -13.45
CA ALA A 185 11.24 -0.59 -14.09
C ALA A 185 10.93 -1.68 -13.06
N ARG A 186 10.19 -2.73 -13.44
CA ARG A 186 9.73 -3.79 -12.54
C ARG A 186 10.82 -4.38 -11.66
N GLU A 187 12.01 -4.57 -12.21
CA GLU A 187 13.18 -5.14 -11.53
C GLU A 187 13.76 -4.23 -10.45
N GLN A 188 13.43 -2.94 -10.47
CA GLN A 188 13.89 -1.93 -9.51
C GLN A 188 12.80 -1.54 -8.52
N LYS A 189 11.51 -1.77 -8.85
CA LYS A 189 10.37 -1.44 -7.99
C LYS A 189 10.48 -2.08 -6.60
N ALA A 190 10.00 -1.36 -5.59
CA ALA A 190 9.49 -1.96 -4.38
C ALA A 190 8.06 -2.46 -4.66
N ILE A 191 7.84 -3.77 -4.59
CA ILE A 191 6.55 -4.42 -4.85
C ILE A 191 6.06 -5.04 -3.55
N GLN A 192 4.93 -4.53 -3.09
CA GLN A 192 4.20 -5.08 -1.95
C GLN A 192 3.08 -6.01 -2.45
N ALA A 193 2.52 -6.78 -1.53
CA ALA A 193 1.39 -7.65 -1.77
C ALA A 193 0.40 -7.54 -0.62
N THR A 194 -0.88 -7.73 -0.91
CA THR A 194 -1.93 -7.81 0.10
C THR A 194 -2.67 -9.14 0.02
N ALA A 195 -3.02 -9.68 1.19
CA ALA A 195 -3.96 -10.78 1.35
C ALA A 195 -4.89 -10.49 2.53
N TRP A 196 -6.05 -11.14 2.63
CA TRP A 196 -6.94 -10.98 3.79
C TRP A 196 -6.49 -11.78 5.02
N GLU A 197 -5.69 -12.81 4.82
CA GLU A 197 -5.21 -13.67 5.91
C GLU A 197 -3.85 -14.30 5.59
N LEU A 198 -3.06 -14.54 6.64
CA LEU A 198 -1.89 -15.41 6.62
C LEU A 198 -2.21 -16.69 7.37
N ARG A 199 -2.02 -17.85 6.74
CA ARG A 199 -2.18 -19.15 7.42
C ARG A 199 -0.83 -19.61 7.93
N LEU A 200 -0.81 -20.29 9.07
CA LEU A 200 0.44 -20.83 9.65
C LEU A 200 1.13 -21.79 8.68
N ALA A 201 0.35 -22.56 7.92
CA ALA A 201 0.84 -23.46 6.88
C ALA A 201 1.52 -22.74 5.70
N ASP A 202 1.28 -21.44 5.52
CA ASP A 202 1.96 -20.65 4.48
C ASP A 202 3.36 -20.21 4.93
N VAL A 203 3.69 -20.28 6.23
CA VAL A 203 4.96 -19.80 6.80
C VAL A 203 6.05 -20.85 6.63
N ILE A 204 7.21 -20.42 6.11
CA ILE A 204 8.36 -21.28 5.84
C ILE A 204 9.48 -21.03 6.84
N THR A 205 9.87 -19.76 7.00
CA THR A 205 10.90 -19.38 7.97
C THR A 205 10.47 -18.17 8.77
N VAL A 206 10.96 -18.09 10.01
CA VAL A 206 10.72 -16.97 10.91
C VAL A 206 12.07 -16.50 11.43
N HIS A 207 12.30 -15.18 11.39
CA HIS A 207 13.50 -14.56 11.92
C HIS A 207 13.14 -13.44 12.89
N THR A 208 13.51 -13.61 14.16
CA THR A 208 13.30 -12.61 15.20
C THR A 208 14.36 -11.52 15.12
N PHE A 209 13.98 -10.27 15.39
CA PHE A 209 14.87 -9.12 15.45
C PHE A 209 14.34 -8.08 16.45
N VAL A 210 15.19 -7.13 16.82
CA VAL A 210 14.78 -5.92 17.54
C VAL A 210 14.86 -4.75 16.57
N ALA A 211 13.75 -4.02 16.44
CA ALA A 211 13.66 -2.88 15.54
C ALA A 211 14.61 -1.75 15.97
N ARG A 212 15.25 -1.11 14.98
CA ARG A 212 16.17 0.01 15.17
C ARG A 212 15.45 1.35 15.13
#